data_AF-A0A4U1MI25-F1
#
_entry.id   AF-A0A4U1MI25-F1
#
_cell.length_a   1.000
_cell.length_b   1.000
_cell.length_c   1.000
_cell.angle_alpha   90.00
_cell.angle_beta   90.00
_cell.angle_gamma   90.00
#
_symmetry.space_group_name_H-M   'P 1'
#
loop_
_entity.id
_entity.type
_entity.pdbx_description
1 polymer ?
#
loop_
_entity_poly.entity_id
_entity_poly.type
_entity_poly.pdbx_seq_one_letter_code
_entity_poly.pdbx_strand_id
1 'polypeptide(L)'
;MRMKPILVSLVLFAAILILLPSLLVLPYGTTYTEPAPASVANKEKEKKEEAVSVAVYRSEKSETMDIPIEDYVTGVVAAEMPSEFNIEALKAQALTARTFVVAKLTNPPGNLPSEAVVTDTIQDQVYKDKDQLQKTWGKNFEKKYAKIEEAVNSTAGQILTYDGNPIYASFFSTSNGYTENSEDYWENAAPYLRSVESPWDVDSPKYEDKISFTVGEFEQKLGVTLPSDGSIGTIKNLTEGKRVAEASVNGKTFSGREIRDLLELRSSDFTWQRSGDSITVTTKGYGHGVGMSQYGANGMAEEGKPYSDIVKYYYKDVAISEMERYVSNLTAQK
;
A
#
# COMPACT_ATOMS: atom_id res chain seq x y z
N MET A 1 -46.81 47.51 45.13
CA MET A 1 -47.21 46.38 44.25
C MET A 1 -47.46 45.17 45.15
N ARG A 2 -48.72 44.75 45.34
CA ARG A 2 -49.04 43.55 46.16
C ARG A 2 -48.69 42.30 45.36
N MET A 3 -47.62 41.61 45.76
CA MET A 3 -47.24 40.32 45.16
C MET A 3 -48.34 39.29 45.44
N LYS A 4 -48.79 38.57 44.42
CA LYS A 4 -49.85 37.55 44.55
C LYS A 4 -49.37 36.44 45.52
N PRO A 5 -50.22 35.96 46.45
CA PRO A 5 -49.82 35.01 47.51
C PRO A 5 -49.25 33.68 46.97
N ILE A 6 -49.58 33.33 45.73
CA ILE A 6 -49.05 32.15 45.02
C ILE A 6 -47.56 32.31 44.68
N LEU A 7 -47.11 33.52 44.31
CA LEU A 7 -45.72 33.78 43.94
C LEU A 7 -44.79 33.74 45.17
N VAL A 8 -45.28 34.19 46.32
CA VAL A 8 -44.56 34.11 47.61
C VAL A 8 -44.38 32.66 48.04
N SER A 9 -45.40 31.83 47.85
CA SER A 9 -45.37 30.41 48.22
C SER A 9 -44.40 29.59 47.33
N LEU A 10 -44.31 29.92 46.03
CA LEU A 10 -43.39 29.29 45.09
C LEU A 10 -41.93 29.66 45.37
N VAL A 11 -41.65 30.92 45.74
CA VAL A 11 -40.30 31.36 46.12
C VAL A 11 -39.87 30.76 47.45
N LEU A 12 -40.78 30.63 48.43
CA LEU A 12 -40.49 29.95 49.69
C LEU A 12 -40.18 28.46 49.49
N PHE A 13 -40.93 27.78 48.61
CA PHE A 13 -40.71 26.36 48.32
C PHE A 13 -39.36 26.12 47.61
N ALA A 14 -38.99 26.97 46.65
CA ALA A 14 -37.70 26.91 45.98
C ALA A 14 -36.52 27.21 46.93
N ALA A 15 -36.68 28.17 47.86
CA ALA A 15 -35.67 28.46 48.88
C ALA A 15 -35.45 27.28 49.84
N ILE A 16 -36.53 26.59 50.24
CA ILE A 16 -36.47 25.41 51.12
C ILE A 16 -35.76 24.23 50.41
N LEU A 17 -35.99 24.02 49.12
CA LEU A 17 -35.33 22.97 48.33
C LEU A 17 -33.82 23.17 48.16
N ILE A 18 -33.35 24.42 48.14
CA ILE A 18 -31.92 24.76 48.00
C ILE A 18 -31.22 24.84 49.37
N LEU A 19 -31.93 25.25 50.43
CA LEU A 19 -31.37 25.42 51.76
C LEU A 19 -31.35 24.12 52.60
N LEU A 20 -32.28 23.18 52.37
CA LEU A 20 -32.30 21.90 53.10
C LEU A 20 -31.07 21.01 52.84
N PRO A 21 -30.56 20.86 51.60
CA PRO A 21 -29.34 20.09 51.35
C PRO A 21 -28.08 20.76 51.93
N SER A 22 -28.07 22.10 52.01
CA SER A 22 -26.90 22.85 52.51
C SER A 22 -26.85 22.93 54.04
N LEU A 23 -27.97 22.71 54.75
CA LEU A 23 -27.99 22.56 56.21
C LEU A 23 -27.54 21.16 56.70
N LEU A 24 -27.56 20.15 55.82
CA LEU A 24 -27.12 18.79 56.12
C LEU A 24 -25.60 18.59 56.04
N VAL A 25 -24.86 19.60 55.56
CA VAL A 25 -23.39 19.59 55.50
C VAL A 25 -22.84 20.48 56.60
N LEU A 26 -22.93 20.01 57.85
CA LEU A 26 -22.12 20.53 58.97
C LEU A 26 -20.82 19.72 59.08
N PRO A 27 -19.66 20.35 59.35
CA PRO A 27 -18.39 19.64 59.47
C PRO A 27 -18.33 19.00 60.85
N TYR A 28 -18.63 17.70 60.94
CA TYR A 28 -18.21 16.91 62.10
C TYR A 28 -16.70 16.68 62.00
N GLY A 29 -15.93 17.55 62.65
CA GLY A 29 -14.53 17.32 62.96
C GLY A 29 -14.40 16.17 63.95
N THR A 30 -14.22 14.95 63.45
CA THR A 30 -13.62 13.86 64.20
C THR A 30 -12.28 13.55 63.56
N THR A 31 -11.21 13.69 64.34
CA THR A 31 -9.87 13.30 63.96
C THR A 31 -9.83 11.78 63.82
N TYR A 32 -10.12 11.29 62.63
CA TYR A 32 -9.72 9.97 62.18
C TYR A 32 -8.33 10.12 61.57
N THR A 33 -7.31 9.62 62.26
CA THR A 33 -6.03 9.31 61.63
C THR A 33 -6.23 8.10 60.73
N GLU A 34 -6.56 8.38 59.49
CA GLU A 34 -6.47 7.41 58.40
C GLU A 34 -4.99 6.98 58.27
N PRO A 35 -4.67 5.67 58.26
CA PRO A 35 -3.33 5.24 57.97
C PRO A 35 -2.97 5.76 56.57
N ALA A 36 -1.79 6.37 56.46
CA ALA A 36 -1.28 6.96 55.23
C ALA A 36 -1.58 6.04 54.04
N PRO A 37 -2.11 6.54 52.91
CA PRO A 37 -2.23 5.73 51.73
C PRO A 37 -0.83 5.24 51.40
N ALA A 38 -0.61 3.93 51.54
CA ALA A 38 0.51 3.29 50.88
C ALA A 38 0.45 3.76 49.44
N SER A 39 1.49 4.46 48.98
CA SER A 39 1.62 4.83 47.59
C SER A 39 1.75 3.53 46.81
N VAL A 40 0.60 2.95 46.47
CA VAL A 40 0.48 2.10 45.30
C VAL A 40 0.65 3.08 44.16
N ALA A 41 1.90 3.40 43.86
CA ALA A 41 2.28 3.88 42.56
C ALA A 41 1.82 2.79 41.60
N ASN A 42 0.59 2.93 41.10
CA ASN A 42 0.20 2.35 39.84
C ASN A 42 1.21 2.90 38.84
N LYS A 43 2.29 2.14 38.64
CA LYS A 43 2.96 2.10 37.36
C LYS A 43 1.96 1.47 36.40
N GLU A 44 0.95 2.25 36.00
CA GLU A 44 0.56 2.23 34.60
C GLU A 44 1.81 2.66 33.83
N LYS A 45 2.73 1.72 33.64
CA LYS A 45 3.44 1.68 32.38
C LYS A 45 2.34 1.43 31.36
N GLU A 46 1.78 2.51 30.81
CA GLU A 46 1.50 2.48 29.37
C GLU A 46 2.78 1.93 28.77
N LYS A 47 2.74 0.64 28.41
CA LYS A 47 3.72 0.08 27.51
C LYS A 47 3.38 0.79 26.20
N LYS A 48 3.92 2.00 26.04
CA LYS A 48 4.03 2.66 24.75
C LYS A 48 4.85 1.65 23.96
N GLU A 49 4.17 0.78 23.23
CA GLU A 49 4.82 -0.09 22.27
C GLU A 49 5.73 0.82 21.48
N GLU A 50 7.03 0.54 21.55
CA GLU A 50 7.99 1.27 20.75
C GLU A 50 7.56 1.04 19.31
N ALA A 51 6.95 2.08 18.73
CA ALA A 51 6.40 2.01 17.39
C ALA A 51 7.54 1.61 16.46
N VAL A 52 7.37 0.46 15.79
CA VAL A 52 8.35 -0.05 14.85
C VAL A 52 8.54 1.01 13.77
N SER A 53 9.77 1.48 13.60
CA SER A 53 10.13 2.46 12.58
C SER A 53 10.85 1.79 11.42
N VAL A 54 10.66 2.36 10.24
CA VAL A 54 11.31 1.98 9.00
C VAL A 54 12.37 3.02 8.66
N ALA A 55 13.61 2.58 8.45
CA ALA A 55 14.68 3.43 7.92
C ALA A 55 14.49 3.59 6.40
N VAL A 56 13.95 4.74 5.98
CA VAL A 56 13.60 5.06 4.59
C VAL A 56 14.63 6.01 4.00
N TYR A 57 15.28 5.61 2.90
CA TYR A 57 16.14 6.51 2.14
C TYR A 57 15.28 7.43 1.25
N ARG A 58 15.36 8.74 1.49
CA ARG A 58 14.64 9.77 0.73
C ARG A 58 15.51 10.27 -0.41
N SER A 59 15.24 9.84 -1.64
CA SER A 59 16.11 10.11 -2.80
C SER A 59 16.29 11.61 -3.08
N GLU A 60 15.21 12.40 -2.97
CA GLU A 60 15.25 13.85 -3.18
C GLU A 60 16.14 14.59 -2.18
N LYS A 61 16.27 14.06 -0.97
CA LYS A 61 17.00 14.68 0.14
C LYS A 61 18.36 14.03 0.39
N SER A 62 18.60 12.85 -0.20
CA SER A 62 19.79 12.03 0.03
C SER A 62 20.04 11.74 1.51
N GLU A 63 18.96 11.51 2.27
CA GLU A 63 18.98 11.26 3.72
C GLU A 63 18.13 10.03 4.08
N THR A 64 18.54 9.30 5.11
CA THR A 64 17.74 8.22 5.71
C THR A 64 16.94 8.78 6.88
N MET A 65 15.63 8.50 6.91
CA MET A 65 14.74 8.91 7.99
C MET A 65 14.09 7.69 8.65
N ASP A 66 14.03 7.67 9.98
CA ASP A 66 13.22 6.71 10.73
C ASP A 66 11.75 7.18 10.73
N ILE A 67 10.88 6.45 10.03
CA ILE A 67 9.45 6.77 9.90
C ILE A 67 8.64 5.67 10.61
N PRO A 68 7.68 6.00 11.50
CA PRO A 68 6.78 5.00 12.07
C PRO A 68 6.12 4.17 10.97
N ILE A 69 6.07 2.85 11.13
CA ILE A 69 5.65 1.95 10.04
C ILE A 69 4.26 2.27 9.50
N GLU A 70 3.30 2.67 10.34
CA GLU A 70 1.95 3.02 9.89
C GLU A 70 1.93 4.36 9.13
N ASP A 71 2.79 5.32 9.48
CA ASP A 71 2.97 6.55 8.70
C ASP A 71 3.64 6.27 7.35
N TYR A 72 4.61 5.33 7.33
CA TYR A 72 5.24 4.85 6.11
C TYR A 72 4.21 4.19 5.18
N VAL A 73 3.46 3.22 5.70
CA VAL A 73 2.41 2.50 4.95
C VAL A 73 1.34 3.47 4.43
N THR A 74 0.95 4.47 5.23
CA THR A 74 0.02 5.52 4.78
C THR A 74 0.57 6.31 3.58
N GLY A 75 1.84 6.71 3.64
CA GLY A 75 2.50 7.40 2.53
C GLY A 75 2.64 6.53 1.27
N VAL A 76 2.87 5.22 1.42
CA VAL A 76 2.92 4.26 0.31
C VAL A 76 1.53 4.10 -0.33
N VAL A 77 0.49 3.80 0.46
CA VAL A 77 -0.87 3.63 -0.07
C VAL A 77 -1.34 4.91 -0.79
N ALA A 78 -1.03 6.08 -0.24
CA ALA A 78 -1.32 7.37 -0.84
C ALA A 78 -0.60 7.65 -2.16
N ALA A 79 0.60 7.10 -2.33
CA ALA A 79 1.40 7.28 -3.54
C ALA A 79 1.06 6.26 -4.64
N GLU A 80 0.70 5.03 -4.25
CA GLU A 80 0.51 3.88 -5.13
C GLU A 80 -0.94 3.72 -5.63
N MET A 81 -1.93 4.04 -4.80
CA MET A 81 -3.34 3.85 -5.14
C MET A 81 -4.14 5.16 -5.17
N PRO A 82 -5.06 5.34 -6.14
CA PRO A 82 -6.00 6.45 -6.10
C PRO A 82 -6.87 6.39 -4.85
N SER A 83 -6.94 7.50 -4.11
CA SER A 83 -7.77 7.66 -2.90
C SER A 83 -9.27 7.33 -3.11
N GLU A 84 -9.73 7.41 -4.35
CA GLU A 84 -11.09 7.15 -4.79
C GLU A 84 -11.44 5.67 -4.75
N PHE A 85 -10.45 4.77 -4.83
CA PHE A 85 -10.67 3.32 -4.83
C PHE A 85 -11.39 2.86 -3.57
N ASN A 86 -12.08 1.72 -3.68
CA ASN A 86 -12.84 1.14 -2.59
C ASN A 86 -11.95 0.94 -1.33
N ILE A 87 -12.53 1.18 -0.15
CA ILE A 87 -11.80 1.05 1.12
C ILE A 87 -11.21 -0.35 1.31
N GLU A 88 -11.88 -1.40 0.85
CA GLU A 88 -11.37 -2.78 0.95
C GLU A 88 -10.14 -3.00 0.05
N ALA A 89 -10.06 -2.32 -1.10
CA ALA A 89 -8.87 -2.34 -1.95
C ALA A 89 -7.71 -1.56 -1.31
N LEU A 90 -7.98 -0.41 -0.68
CA LEU A 90 -6.98 0.35 0.07
C LEU A 90 -6.45 -0.44 1.27
N LYS A 91 -7.31 -1.18 1.98
CA LYS A 91 -6.92 -2.11 3.05
C LYS A 91 -6.01 -3.23 2.52
N ALA A 92 -6.37 -3.86 1.39
CA ALA A 92 -5.55 -4.90 0.77
C ALA A 92 -4.14 -4.38 0.39
N GLN A 93 -4.06 -3.14 -0.09
CA GLN A 93 -2.78 -2.48 -0.35
C GLN A 93 -2.02 -2.14 0.92
N ALA A 94 -2.68 -1.73 1.99
CA ALA A 94 -2.03 -1.50 3.29
C ALA A 94 -1.34 -2.78 3.79
N LEU A 95 -2.03 -3.94 3.76
CA LEU A 95 -1.42 -5.23 4.10
C LEU A 95 -0.22 -5.55 3.19
N THR A 96 -0.39 -5.36 1.89
CA THR A 96 0.66 -5.62 0.89
C THR A 96 1.90 -4.75 1.15
N ALA A 97 1.71 -3.45 1.35
CA ALA A 97 2.77 -2.49 1.62
C ALA A 97 3.50 -2.80 2.93
N ARG A 98 2.73 -3.05 4.01
CA ARG A 98 3.28 -3.42 5.32
C ARG A 98 4.07 -4.73 5.26
N THR A 99 3.56 -5.72 4.54
CA THR A 99 4.23 -7.01 4.41
C THR A 99 5.57 -6.86 3.69
N PHE A 100 5.61 -6.11 2.60
CA PHE A 100 6.84 -5.85 1.85
C PHE A 100 7.93 -5.24 2.73
N VAL A 101 7.59 -4.20 3.50
CA VAL A 101 8.58 -3.54 4.37
C VAL A 101 9.00 -4.45 5.53
N VAL A 102 8.09 -5.24 6.11
CA VAL A 102 8.43 -6.23 7.16
C VAL A 102 9.31 -7.36 6.61
N ALA A 103 9.06 -7.83 5.40
CA ALA A 103 9.89 -8.83 4.74
C ALA A 103 11.33 -8.31 4.52
N LYS A 104 11.48 -7.02 4.16
CA LYS A 104 12.79 -6.39 4.04
C LYS A 104 13.46 -6.10 5.39
N LEU A 105 12.70 -5.74 6.42
CA LEU A 105 13.24 -5.56 7.78
C LEU A 105 13.79 -6.88 8.35
N THR A 106 13.12 -7.99 8.06
CA THR A 106 13.54 -9.33 8.53
C THR A 106 14.64 -9.94 7.68
N ASN A 107 14.74 -9.56 6.40
CA ASN A 107 15.79 -9.97 5.48
C ASN A 107 16.36 -8.75 4.73
N PRO A 108 17.17 -7.90 5.39
CA PRO A 108 17.67 -6.67 4.80
C PRO A 108 18.55 -6.95 3.57
N PRO A 109 18.36 -6.22 2.46
CA PRO A 109 19.23 -6.34 1.31
C PRO A 109 20.63 -5.82 1.66
N GLY A 110 21.68 -6.56 1.28
CA GLY A 110 23.06 -6.23 1.65
C GLY A 110 23.66 -4.98 1.00
N ASN A 111 22.92 -4.26 0.14
CA ASN A 111 23.46 -3.23 -0.76
C ASN A 111 22.62 -1.93 -0.84
N LEU A 112 21.88 -1.54 0.20
CA LEU A 112 21.23 -0.22 0.23
C LEU A 112 22.15 0.86 0.84
N PRO A 113 22.11 2.10 0.34
CA PRO A 113 22.90 3.20 0.89
C PRO A 113 22.48 3.50 2.33
N SER A 114 23.46 3.89 3.16
CA SER A 114 23.22 4.47 4.49
C SER A 114 22.32 3.63 5.41
N GLU A 115 22.51 2.31 5.43
CA GLU A 115 21.77 1.34 6.28
C GLU A 115 20.24 1.34 6.04
N ALA A 116 19.77 1.89 4.92
CA ALA A 116 18.35 1.93 4.59
C ALA A 116 17.79 0.53 4.33
N VAL A 117 16.50 0.36 4.63
CA VAL A 117 15.76 -0.89 4.39
C VAL A 117 14.96 -0.80 3.09
N VAL A 118 14.50 0.41 2.74
CA VAL A 118 13.72 0.71 1.53
C VAL A 118 14.09 2.08 0.96
N THR A 119 13.93 2.24 -0.35
CA THR A 119 13.96 3.51 -1.09
C THR A 119 12.54 3.99 -1.39
N ASP A 120 12.39 5.28 -1.68
CA ASP A 120 11.12 5.91 -2.09
C ASP A 120 10.84 5.81 -3.60
N THR A 121 11.46 4.85 -4.30
CA THR A 121 11.39 4.69 -5.75
C THR A 121 10.65 3.42 -6.17
N ILE A 122 10.36 3.31 -7.47
CA ILE A 122 9.75 2.10 -8.09
C ILE A 122 10.57 0.81 -7.91
N GLN A 123 11.84 0.91 -7.47
CA GLN A 123 12.63 -0.28 -7.14
C GLN A 123 12.08 -0.98 -5.90
N ASP A 124 11.43 -0.23 -5.01
CA ASP A 124 10.83 -0.72 -3.78
C ASP A 124 9.33 -0.38 -3.75
N GLN A 125 8.99 0.79 -3.19
CA GLN A 125 7.64 1.33 -3.12
C GLN A 125 7.74 2.84 -3.18
N VAL A 126 6.86 3.49 -3.97
CA VAL A 126 6.82 4.94 -3.97
C VAL A 126 6.27 5.41 -2.63
N TYR A 127 7.02 6.28 -1.95
CA TYR A 127 6.60 6.89 -0.69
C TYR A 127 6.45 8.41 -0.85
N LYS A 128 5.33 8.96 -0.36
CA LYS A 128 5.12 10.41 -0.26
C LYS A 128 4.79 10.79 1.16
N ASP A 129 5.47 11.82 1.67
CA ASP A 129 5.16 12.37 2.99
C ASP A 129 3.93 13.30 2.97
N LYS A 130 3.43 13.66 4.17
CA LYS A 130 2.26 14.53 4.34
C LYS A 130 2.40 15.86 3.59
N ASP A 131 3.58 16.47 3.58
CA ASP A 131 3.82 17.75 2.92
C ASP A 131 3.70 17.62 1.39
N GLN A 132 4.29 16.57 0.81
CA GLN A 132 4.16 16.25 -0.62
C GLN A 132 2.70 15.94 -1.00
N LEU A 133 1.99 15.18 -0.17
CA LEU A 133 0.58 14.86 -0.38
C LEU A 133 -0.31 16.10 -0.28
N GLN A 134 -0.07 16.98 0.68
CA GLN A 134 -0.82 18.22 0.84
C GLN A 134 -0.61 19.16 -0.36
N LYS A 135 0.63 19.27 -0.86
CA LYS A 135 0.92 20.01 -2.10
C LYS A 135 0.18 19.43 -3.32
N THR A 136 0.11 18.10 -3.40
CA THR A 136 -0.51 17.39 -4.53
C THR A 136 -2.04 17.49 -4.50
N TRP A 137 -2.66 17.30 -3.34
CA TRP A 137 -4.11 17.21 -3.20
C TRP A 137 -4.79 18.52 -2.82
N GLY A 138 -4.03 19.50 -2.33
CA GLY A 138 -4.51 20.82 -1.97
C GLY A 138 -5.72 20.75 -1.05
N LYS A 139 -6.84 21.36 -1.46
CA LYS A 139 -8.09 21.42 -0.68
C LYS A 139 -8.72 20.05 -0.40
N ASN A 140 -8.38 19.03 -1.19
CA ASN A 140 -8.90 17.66 -1.01
C ASN A 140 -8.04 16.82 -0.06
N PHE A 141 -6.92 17.36 0.44
CA PHE A 141 -5.97 16.62 1.27
C PHE A 141 -6.64 15.92 2.45
N GLU A 142 -7.32 16.67 3.32
CA GLU A 142 -7.94 16.14 4.54
C GLU A 142 -8.88 14.95 4.24
N LYS A 143 -9.76 15.10 3.24
CA LYS A 143 -10.72 14.06 2.87
C LYS A 143 -10.04 12.80 2.32
N LYS A 144 -9.06 12.97 1.42
CA LYS A 144 -8.34 11.86 0.77
C LYS A 144 -7.45 11.13 1.77
N TYR A 145 -6.74 11.90 2.59
CA TYR A 145 -5.84 11.40 3.61
C TYR A 145 -6.59 10.62 4.68
N ALA A 146 -7.70 11.16 5.21
CA ALA A 146 -8.50 10.48 6.24
C ALA A 146 -9.00 9.10 5.81
N LYS A 147 -9.43 8.93 4.55
CA LYS A 147 -9.87 7.62 4.04
C LYS A 147 -8.72 6.61 3.95
N ILE A 148 -7.52 7.06 3.56
CA ILE A 148 -6.35 6.20 3.49
C ILE A 148 -5.89 5.84 4.91
N GLU A 149 -5.85 6.82 5.81
CA GLU A 149 -5.53 6.60 7.23
C GLU A 149 -6.52 5.63 7.88
N GLU A 150 -7.81 5.71 7.56
CA GLU A 150 -8.82 4.72 7.99
C GLU A 150 -8.48 3.30 7.50
N ALA A 151 -8.13 3.14 6.22
CA ALA A 151 -7.75 1.84 5.66
C ALA A 151 -6.51 1.26 6.36
N VAL A 152 -5.48 2.08 6.56
CA VAL A 152 -4.24 1.68 7.21
C VAL A 152 -4.48 1.31 8.67
N ASN A 153 -5.14 2.17 9.43
CA ASN A 153 -5.43 1.93 10.85
C ASN A 153 -6.32 0.70 11.08
N SER A 154 -7.30 0.46 10.20
CA SER A 154 -8.17 -0.71 10.29
C SER A 154 -7.46 -2.05 10.03
N THR A 155 -6.23 -1.98 9.52
CA THR A 155 -5.36 -3.13 9.22
C THR A 155 -3.99 -3.01 9.90
N ALA A 156 -3.89 -2.16 10.92
CA ALA A 156 -2.63 -1.90 11.63
C ALA A 156 -2.04 -3.21 12.14
N GLY A 157 -0.72 -3.37 11.97
CA GLY A 157 -0.01 -4.60 12.36
C GLY A 157 -0.23 -5.82 11.46
N GLN A 158 -1.24 -5.84 10.58
CA GLN A 158 -1.55 -7.02 9.76
C GLN A 158 -0.62 -7.14 8.54
N ILE A 159 -0.07 -8.34 8.35
CA ILE A 159 0.80 -8.73 7.23
C ILE A 159 0.39 -10.07 6.63
N LEU A 160 0.95 -10.37 5.46
CA LEU A 160 0.75 -11.61 4.71
C LEU A 160 1.93 -12.56 4.94
N THR A 161 1.62 -13.82 5.22
CA THR A 161 2.62 -14.84 5.56
C THR A 161 2.36 -16.13 4.79
N TYR A 162 3.44 -16.82 4.42
CA TYR A 162 3.42 -18.16 3.82
C TYR A 162 4.41 -19.03 4.59
N ASP A 163 3.99 -20.24 5.00
CA ASP A 163 4.76 -21.11 5.89
C ASP A 163 5.34 -20.39 7.13
N GLY A 164 4.54 -19.49 7.69
CA GLY A 164 4.90 -18.72 8.89
C GLY A 164 5.92 -17.59 8.67
N ASN A 165 6.34 -17.31 7.43
CA ASN A 165 7.28 -16.23 7.11
C ASN A 165 6.58 -15.09 6.35
N PRO A 166 6.93 -13.81 6.58
CA PRO A 166 6.42 -12.70 5.77
C PRO A 166 6.78 -12.90 4.29
N ILE A 167 5.81 -12.71 3.41
CA ILE A 167 6.04 -12.89 1.97
C ILE A 167 6.64 -11.63 1.32
N TYR A 168 7.26 -11.81 0.16
CA TYR A 168 7.49 -10.67 -0.74
C TYR A 168 6.19 -10.33 -1.49
N ALA A 169 5.36 -9.45 -0.89
CA ALA A 169 4.04 -9.09 -1.41
C ALA A 169 4.14 -8.06 -2.55
N SER A 170 4.44 -8.53 -3.76
CA SER A 170 4.49 -7.67 -4.96
C SER A 170 3.11 -7.25 -5.44
N PHE A 171 3.02 -6.05 -6.00
CA PHE A 171 1.78 -5.52 -6.59
C PHE A 171 2.10 -4.65 -7.80
N PHE A 172 1.10 -4.42 -8.65
CA PHE A 172 1.23 -3.62 -9.85
C PHE A 172 -0.10 -2.96 -10.21
N SER A 173 -0.09 -2.05 -11.18
CA SER A 173 -1.27 -1.22 -11.45
C SER A 173 -2.42 -2.01 -12.08
N THR A 174 -2.19 -2.59 -13.26
CA THR A 174 -3.26 -3.17 -14.07
C THR A 174 -2.76 -4.43 -14.78
N SER A 175 -3.56 -5.49 -14.78
CA SER A 175 -3.27 -6.74 -15.50
C SER A 175 -3.73 -6.68 -16.96
N ASN A 176 -3.28 -7.64 -17.76
CA ASN A 176 -3.81 -7.89 -19.10
C ASN A 176 -4.99 -8.90 -19.07
N GLY A 177 -5.62 -9.07 -17.90
CA GLY A 177 -6.61 -10.12 -17.60
C GLY A 177 -6.04 -11.28 -16.79
N TYR A 178 -4.71 -11.38 -16.63
CA TYR A 178 -4.03 -12.40 -15.83
C TYR A 178 -2.82 -11.80 -15.09
N THR A 179 -2.53 -12.35 -13.92
CA THR A 179 -1.24 -12.13 -13.23
C THR A 179 -0.18 -13.09 -13.76
N GLU A 180 1.09 -12.85 -13.44
CA GLU A 180 2.23 -13.70 -13.81
C GLU A 180 2.65 -14.62 -12.66
N ASN A 181 3.21 -15.78 -13.00
CA ASN A 181 4.05 -16.51 -12.07
C ASN A 181 5.32 -15.69 -11.80
N SER A 182 5.83 -15.73 -10.58
CA SER A 182 7.06 -15.00 -10.21
C SER A 182 8.26 -15.29 -11.11
N GLU A 183 8.44 -16.55 -11.50
CA GLU A 183 9.58 -17.03 -12.30
C GLU A 183 9.52 -16.62 -13.78
N ASP A 184 8.35 -16.17 -14.24
CA ASP A 184 8.19 -15.62 -15.59
C ASP A 184 8.71 -14.17 -15.67
N TYR A 185 8.99 -13.54 -14.53
CA TYR A 185 9.49 -12.17 -14.45
C TYR A 185 10.82 -12.03 -13.67
N TRP A 186 11.02 -12.83 -12.62
CA TRP A 186 12.21 -12.90 -11.77
C TRP A 186 12.84 -14.30 -11.82
N GLU A 187 14.06 -14.48 -11.32
CA GLU A 187 14.75 -15.78 -11.40
C GLU A 187 14.15 -16.85 -10.48
N ASN A 188 13.59 -16.45 -9.34
CA ASN A 188 13.16 -17.38 -8.29
C ASN A 188 11.64 -17.55 -8.27
N ALA A 189 11.19 -18.81 -8.21
CA ALA A 189 9.79 -19.14 -8.01
C ALA A 189 9.38 -18.92 -6.54
N ALA A 190 8.29 -18.20 -6.33
CA ALA A 190 7.62 -18.02 -5.03
C ALA A 190 6.25 -18.72 -5.04
N PRO A 191 6.01 -19.74 -4.20
CA PRO A 191 4.78 -20.55 -4.24
C PRO A 191 3.47 -19.75 -4.09
N TYR A 192 3.53 -18.60 -3.44
CA TYR A 192 2.40 -17.68 -3.24
C TYR A 192 2.20 -16.66 -4.37
N LEU A 193 3.15 -16.52 -5.32
CA LEU A 193 3.04 -15.64 -6.49
C LEU A 193 2.81 -16.47 -7.75
N ARG A 194 1.55 -16.83 -7.97
CA ARG A 194 1.11 -17.68 -9.09
C ARG A 194 0.17 -16.90 -10.00
N SER A 195 0.14 -17.27 -11.28
CA SER A 195 -0.80 -16.70 -12.24
C SER A 195 -2.24 -17.01 -11.81
N VAL A 196 -3.06 -15.96 -11.73
CA VAL A 196 -4.51 -16.02 -11.52
C VAL A 196 -5.20 -15.11 -12.53
N GLU A 197 -6.45 -15.42 -12.86
CA GLU A 197 -7.29 -14.52 -13.65
C GLU A 197 -7.53 -13.20 -12.89
N SER A 198 -7.65 -12.10 -13.61
CA SER A 198 -8.03 -10.81 -13.03
C SER A 198 -8.94 -10.07 -14.01
N PRO A 199 -10.20 -10.53 -14.15
CA PRO A 199 -11.10 -10.07 -15.20
C PRO A 199 -11.51 -8.59 -15.03
N TRP A 200 -11.41 -8.04 -13.82
CA TRP A 200 -11.80 -6.65 -13.53
C TRP A 200 -10.86 -5.60 -14.15
N ASP A 201 -9.64 -5.98 -14.50
CA ASP A 201 -8.65 -5.03 -15.03
C ASP A 201 -9.04 -4.43 -16.38
N VAL A 202 -9.95 -5.06 -17.12
CA VAL A 202 -10.43 -4.57 -18.43
C VAL A 202 -11.08 -3.20 -18.34
N ASP A 203 -11.64 -2.84 -17.19
CA ASP A 203 -12.28 -1.55 -16.93
C ASP A 203 -11.28 -0.47 -16.47
N SER A 204 -10.01 -0.83 -16.29
CA SER A 204 -8.98 0.12 -15.93
C SER A 204 -8.73 1.11 -17.07
N PRO A 205 -8.64 2.43 -16.81
CA PRO A 205 -8.22 3.41 -17.81
C PRO A 205 -6.76 3.21 -18.26
N LYS A 206 -6.02 2.32 -17.61
CA LYS A 206 -4.64 1.95 -17.95
C LYS A 206 -4.54 0.57 -18.61
N TYR A 207 -5.67 -0.05 -18.96
CA TYR A 207 -5.70 -1.40 -19.52
C TYR A 207 -5.02 -1.51 -20.89
N GLU A 208 -5.21 -0.54 -21.78
CA GLU A 208 -4.53 -0.51 -23.09
C GLU A 208 -3.72 0.79 -23.22
N ASP A 209 -2.56 0.71 -23.84
CA ASP A 209 -1.77 1.88 -24.23
C ASP A 209 -1.11 1.68 -25.58
N LYS A 210 -0.90 2.79 -26.30
CA LYS A 210 -0.24 2.80 -27.61
C LYS A 210 0.88 3.82 -27.62
N ILE A 211 2.06 3.36 -27.99
CA ILE A 211 3.23 4.20 -28.21
C ILE A 211 3.77 3.96 -29.62
N SER A 212 4.23 5.02 -30.27
CA SER A 212 4.80 4.95 -31.61
C SER A 212 6.25 5.40 -31.60
N PHE A 213 7.07 4.69 -32.37
CA PHE A 213 8.48 5.00 -32.62
C PHE A 213 8.69 5.20 -34.12
N THR A 214 9.71 5.96 -34.49
CA THR A 214 10.30 5.82 -35.82
C THR A 214 11.03 4.48 -35.93
N VAL A 215 11.25 3.98 -37.16
CA VAL A 215 12.03 2.74 -37.37
C VAL A 215 13.44 2.90 -36.80
N GLY A 216 14.08 4.04 -37.02
CA GLY A 216 15.43 4.31 -36.51
C GLY A 216 15.52 4.31 -34.98
N GLU A 217 14.55 4.89 -34.27
CA GLU A 217 14.50 4.86 -32.80
C GLU A 217 14.30 3.43 -32.27
N PHE A 218 13.42 2.66 -32.91
CA PHE A 218 13.14 1.28 -32.52
C PHE A 218 14.37 0.39 -32.70
N GLU A 219 15.05 0.52 -33.85
CA GLU A 219 16.33 -0.15 -34.16
C GLU A 219 17.42 0.21 -33.15
N GLN A 220 17.56 1.49 -32.82
CA GLN A 220 18.53 1.97 -31.85
C GLN A 220 18.27 1.40 -30.46
N LYS A 221 17.02 1.45 -29.97
CA LYS A 221 16.67 0.96 -28.63
C LYS A 221 16.86 -0.55 -28.49
N LEU A 222 16.53 -1.33 -29.52
CA LEU A 222 16.71 -2.80 -29.47
C LEU A 222 18.11 -3.27 -29.90
N GLY A 223 18.91 -2.40 -30.52
CA GLY A 223 20.21 -2.74 -31.10
C GLY A 223 20.06 -3.77 -32.22
N VAL A 224 19.15 -3.49 -33.16
CA VAL A 224 18.84 -4.33 -34.34
C VAL A 224 18.75 -3.45 -35.59
N THR A 225 18.71 -4.07 -36.77
CA THR A 225 18.37 -3.41 -38.02
C THR A 225 17.20 -4.15 -38.64
N LEU A 226 16.10 -3.48 -38.94
CA LEU A 226 14.92 -4.09 -39.52
C LEU A 226 15.07 -4.21 -41.04
N PRO A 227 14.51 -5.26 -41.65
CA PRO A 227 14.49 -5.40 -43.10
C PRO A 227 13.62 -4.32 -43.76
N SER A 228 13.90 -4.06 -45.04
CA SER A 228 13.15 -3.10 -45.87
C SER A 228 11.78 -3.63 -46.33
N ASP A 229 11.49 -4.91 -46.10
CA ASP A 229 10.23 -5.57 -46.47
C ASP A 229 9.05 -5.22 -45.55
N GLY A 230 9.27 -4.39 -44.53
CA GLY A 230 8.25 -3.95 -43.59
C GLY A 230 8.03 -4.88 -42.40
N SER A 231 8.75 -6.00 -42.30
CA SER A 231 8.68 -6.86 -41.11
C SER A 231 9.43 -6.24 -39.91
N ILE A 232 8.99 -6.60 -38.70
CA ILE A 232 9.61 -6.18 -37.43
C ILE A 232 10.25 -7.41 -36.78
N GLY A 233 9.41 -8.33 -36.33
CA GLY A 233 9.79 -9.51 -35.57
C GLY A 233 8.56 -10.37 -35.27
N THR A 234 8.81 -11.51 -34.64
CA THR A 234 7.78 -12.48 -34.27
C THR A 234 7.78 -12.70 -32.77
N ILE A 235 6.60 -12.66 -32.16
CA ILE A 235 6.39 -13.17 -30.81
C ILE A 235 6.40 -14.70 -30.91
N LYS A 236 7.28 -15.35 -30.17
CA LYS A 236 7.49 -16.80 -30.22
C LYS A 236 6.63 -17.54 -29.22
N ASN A 237 6.66 -17.08 -27.97
CA ASN A 237 5.98 -17.74 -26.85
C ASN A 237 5.35 -16.71 -25.92
N LEU A 238 4.28 -17.12 -25.25
CA LEU A 238 3.64 -16.37 -24.17
C LEU A 238 3.79 -17.12 -22.85
N THR A 239 3.80 -16.38 -21.75
CA THR A 239 3.74 -16.92 -20.38
C THR A 239 2.33 -17.44 -20.07
N GLU A 240 2.15 -18.07 -18.90
CA GLU A 240 0.82 -18.48 -18.44
C GLU A 240 -0.13 -17.26 -18.33
N GLY A 241 0.38 -16.13 -17.81
CA GLY A 241 -0.32 -14.85 -17.70
C GLY A 241 -0.42 -14.05 -19.01
N LYS A 242 -0.12 -14.69 -20.15
CA LYS A 242 -0.30 -14.15 -21.51
C LYS A 242 0.59 -12.95 -21.86
N ARG A 243 1.67 -12.71 -21.11
CA ARG A 243 2.73 -11.76 -21.50
C ARG A 243 3.70 -12.42 -22.47
N VAL A 244 4.44 -11.61 -23.23
CA VAL A 244 5.48 -12.09 -24.16
C VAL A 244 6.61 -12.71 -23.34
N ALA A 245 6.77 -14.04 -23.45
CA ALA A 245 7.92 -14.74 -22.86
C ALA A 245 9.15 -14.57 -23.75
N GLU A 246 8.97 -14.72 -25.06
CA GLU A 246 10.06 -14.64 -26.04
C GLU A 246 9.59 -13.99 -27.34
N ALA A 247 10.41 -13.10 -27.89
CA ALA A 247 10.26 -12.55 -29.23
C ALA A 247 11.60 -12.56 -29.97
N SER A 248 11.53 -12.66 -31.30
CA SER A 248 12.68 -12.55 -32.19
C SER A 248 12.52 -11.37 -33.13
N VAL A 249 13.51 -10.47 -33.13
CA VAL A 249 13.57 -9.27 -33.96
C VAL A 249 14.86 -9.33 -34.77
N ASN A 250 14.72 -9.50 -36.09
CA ASN A 250 15.82 -9.73 -37.04
C ASN A 250 16.92 -10.71 -36.53
N GLY A 251 16.52 -11.91 -36.10
CA GLY A 251 17.46 -12.96 -35.68
C GLY A 251 18.02 -12.82 -34.26
N LYS A 252 17.79 -11.69 -33.58
CA LYS A 252 18.09 -11.52 -32.15
C LYS A 252 16.87 -11.92 -31.32
N THR A 253 17.10 -12.72 -30.29
CA THR A 253 16.06 -13.12 -29.32
C THR A 253 16.06 -12.17 -28.14
N PHE A 254 14.86 -11.84 -27.66
CA PHE A 254 14.60 -11.04 -26.48
C PHE A 254 13.49 -11.69 -25.66
N SER A 255 13.55 -11.53 -24.34
CA SER A 255 12.36 -11.65 -23.51
C SER A 255 11.42 -10.48 -23.72
N GLY A 256 10.12 -10.66 -23.41
CA GLY A 256 9.18 -9.54 -23.43
C GLY A 256 9.54 -8.47 -22.39
N ARG A 257 10.19 -8.85 -21.28
CA ARG A 257 10.69 -7.91 -20.27
C ARG A 257 11.80 -7.02 -20.83
N GLU A 258 12.79 -7.58 -21.53
CA GLU A 258 13.85 -6.79 -22.16
C GLU A 258 13.27 -5.78 -23.17
N ILE A 259 12.32 -6.20 -23.99
CA ILE A 259 11.66 -5.28 -24.94
C ILE A 259 10.89 -4.18 -24.19
N ARG A 260 10.13 -4.55 -23.14
CA ARG A 260 9.44 -3.59 -22.30
C ARG A 260 10.41 -2.55 -21.72
N ASP A 261 11.53 -3.00 -21.17
CA ASP A 261 12.50 -2.12 -20.51
C ASP A 261 13.21 -1.20 -21.52
N LEU A 262 13.65 -1.75 -22.68
CA LEU A 262 14.33 -0.98 -23.73
C LEU A 262 13.41 0.04 -24.43
N LEU A 263 12.15 -0.32 -24.64
CA LEU A 263 11.15 0.53 -25.29
C LEU A 263 10.30 1.33 -24.30
N GLU A 264 10.55 1.19 -22.99
CA GLU A 264 9.81 1.87 -21.92
C GLU A 264 8.28 1.63 -21.99
N LEU A 265 7.89 0.40 -22.30
CA LEU A 265 6.50 0.00 -22.43
C LEU A 265 5.83 -0.14 -21.05
N ARG A 266 4.50 0.02 -21.03
CA ARG A 266 3.72 -0.19 -19.80
C ARG A 266 3.80 -1.62 -19.28
N SER A 267 3.86 -2.60 -20.16
CA SER A 267 3.94 -4.02 -19.82
C SER A 267 4.70 -4.82 -20.87
N SER A 268 4.94 -6.11 -20.59
CA SER A 268 5.46 -7.07 -21.54
C SER A 268 4.36 -7.86 -22.27
N ASP A 269 3.08 -7.50 -22.14
CA ASP A 269 2.04 -7.93 -23.09
C ASP A 269 1.91 -6.84 -24.14
N PHE A 270 2.47 -7.10 -25.33
CA PHE A 270 2.42 -6.15 -26.42
C PHE A 270 2.25 -6.84 -27.78
N THR A 271 1.78 -6.05 -28.73
CA THR A 271 1.82 -6.34 -30.16
C THR A 271 2.43 -5.15 -30.89
N TRP A 272 2.99 -5.36 -32.08
CA TRP A 272 3.57 -4.30 -32.90
C TRP A 272 3.06 -4.33 -34.33
N GLN A 273 2.99 -3.15 -34.94
CA GLN A 273 2.61 -2.96 -36.34
C GLN A 273 3.49 -1.89 -36.95
N ARG A 274 3.95 -2.11 -38.18
CA ARG A 274 4.76 -1.14 -38.94
C ARG A 274 3.93 -0.53 -40.06
N SER A 275 4.01 0.79 -40.20
CA SER A 275 3.45 1.56 -41.31
C SER A 275 4.48 2.57 -41.80
N GLY A 276 5.15 2.24 -42.91
CA GLY A 276 6.26 3.06 -43.43
C GLY A 276 7.41 3.16 -42.44
N ASP A 277 7.71 4.38 -42.02
CA ASP A 277 8.76 4.71 -41.05
C ASP A 277 8.27 4.69 -39.59
N SER A 278 7.01 4.32 -39.33
CA SER A 278 6.46 4.27 -37.97
C SER A 278 6.19 2.84 -37.51
N ILE A 279 6.53 2.54 -36.26
CA ILE A 279 6.17 1.32 -35.55
C ILE A 279 5.28 1.70 -34.37
N THR A 280 4.05 1.22 -34.36
CA THR A 280 3.13 1.35 -33.24
C THR A 280 3.16 0.08 -32.41
N VAL A 281 3.46 0.22 -31.13
CA VAL A 281 3.39 -0.85 -30.13
C VAL A 281 2.13 -0.64 -29.29
N THR A 282 1.25 -1.64 -29.27
CA THR A 282 0.06 -1.66 -28.42
C THR A 282 0.31 -2.60 -27.25
N THR A 283 0.16 -2.11 -26.02
CA THR A 283 0.38 -2.87 -24.78
C THR A 283 -0.93 -3.11 -24.04
N LYS A 284 -0.99 -4.20 -23.27
CA LYS A 284 -2.08 -4.47 -22.32
C LYS A 284 -1.58 -4.58 -20.89
N GLY A 285 -2.31 -4.00 -19.96
CA GLY A 285 -1.92 -3.86 -18.56
C GLY A 285 -0.81 -2.85 -18.33
N TYR A 286 -0.50 -2.61 -17.06
CA TYR A 286 0.53 -1.69 -16.62
C TYR A 286 1.25 -2.21 -15.37
N GLY A 287 2.55 -2.48 -15.53
CA GLY A 287 3.43 -3.02 -14.50
C GLY A 287 3.92 -4.43 -14.82
N HIS A 288 4.62 -5.03 -13.86
CA HIS A 288 5.29 -6.33 -14.03
C HIS A 288 4.33 -7.53 -14.04
N GLY A 289 3.12 -7.39 -13.50
CA GLY A 289 2.08 -8.43 -13.57
C GLY A 289 2.10 -9.46 -12.45
N VAL A 290 3.07 -9.42 -11.53
CA VAL A 290 3.21 -10.43 -10.47
C VAL A 290 2.55 -9.97 -9.17
N GLY A 291 1.77 -10.86 -8.53
CA GLY A 291 1.10 -10.58 -7.26
C GLY A 291 -0.21 -9.83 -7.43
N MET A 292 -0.49 -8.83 -6.60
CA MET A 292 -1.79 -8.15 -6.58
C MET A 292 -1.93 -7.08 -7.66
N SER A 293 -2.98 -7.18 -8.50
CA SER A 293 -3.40 -6.05 -9.34
C SER A 293 -4.18 -5.03 -8.51
N GLN A 294 -3.78 -3.75 -8.56
CA GLN A 294 -4.47 -2.67 -7.86
C GLN A 294 -5.88 -2.42 -8.41
N TYR A 295 -6.04 -2.36 -9.74
CA TYR A 295 -7.35 -2.22 -10.36
C TYR A 295 -8.19 -3.49 -10.19
N GLY A 296 -7.56 -4.66 -10.26
CA GLY A 296 -8.21 -5.92 -9.96
C GLY A 296 -8.74 -6.00 -8.52
N ALA A 297 -7.95 -5.55 -7.54
CA ALA A 297 -8.38 -5.42 -6.15
C ALA A 297 -9.56 -4.46 -5.99
N ASN A 298 -9.56 -3.33 -6.73
CA ASN A 298 -10.69 -2.41 -6.73
C ASN A 298 -11.97 -3.02 -7.28
N GLY A 299 -11.89 -3.75 -8.40
CA GLY A 299 -13.05 -4.43 -8.98
C GLY A 299 -13.63 -5.51 -8.05
N MET A 300 -12.76 -6.33 -7.43
CA MET A 300 -13.19 -7.28 -6.40
C MET A 300 -13.90 -6.58 -5.22
N ALA A 301 -13.36 -5.45 -4.77
CA ALA A 301 -13.94 -4.68 -3.68
C ALA A 301 -15.28 -4.02 -4.07
N GLU A 302 -15.45 -3.59 -5.32
CA GLU A 302 -16.72 -3.09 -5.87
C GLU A 302 -17.78 -4.19 -5.95
N GLU A 303 -17.39 -5.45 -6.12
CA GLU A 303 -18.25 -6.63 -5.97
C GLU A 303 -18.53 -7.03 -4.50
N GLY A 304 -18.04 -6.24 -3.54
CA GLY A 304 -18.27 -6.45 -2.11
C GLY A 304 -17.33 -7.48 -1.46
N LYS A 305 -16.22 -7.84 -2.11
CA LYS A 305 -15.20 -8.69 -1.48
C LYS A 305 -14.44 -7.92 -0.40
N PRO A 306 -14.26 -8.48 0.81
CA PRO A 306 -13.41 -7.86 1.82
C PRO A 306 -11.93 -7.97 1.45
N TYR A 307 -11.10 -7.10 2.02
CA TYR A 307 -9.65 -7.07 1.78
C TYR A 307 -8.96 -8.43 2.00
N SER A 308 -9.48 -9.22 2.95
CA SER A 308 -8.97 -10.55 3.28
C SER A 308 -9.17 -11.56 2.15
N ASP A 309 -10.27 -11.47 1.39
CA ASP A 309 -10.52 -12.30 0.22
C ASP A 309 -9.66 -11.82 -0.96
N ILE A 310 -9.49 -10.50 -1.11
CA ILE A 310 -8.66 -9.90 -2.16
C ILE A 310 -7.21 -10.39 -2.04
N VAL A 311 -6.59 -10.25 -0.87
CA VAL A 311 -5.19 -10.67 -0.69
C VAL A 311 -5.02 -12.19 -0.86
N LYS A 312 -5.97 -13.01 -0.38
CA LYS A 312 -5.90 -14.47 -0.55
C LYS A 312 -6.15 -14.93 -1.99
N TYR A 313 -6.80 -14.10 -2.79
CA TYR A 313 -6.99 -14.36 -4.22
C TYR A 313 -5.69 -14.17 -5.00
N TYR A 314 -4.99 -13.06 -4.78
CA TYR A 314 -3.75 -12.75 -5.50
C TYR A 314 -2.51 -13.44 -4.94
N TYR A 315 -2.49 -13.75 -3.64
CA TYR A 315 -1.39 -14.43 -2.99
C TYR A 315 -1.85 -15.81 -2.52
N LYS A 316 -1.37 -16.85 -3.18
CA LYS A 316 -1.84 -18.22 -2.97
C LYS A 316 -1.40 -18.78 -1.61
N ASP A 317 -2.33 -19.42 -0.92
CA ASP A 317 -2.12 -20.15 0.34
C ASP A 317 -1.50 -19.29 1.47
N VAL A 318 -1.71 -17.96 1.44
CA VAL A 318 -1.23 -17.06 2.50
C VAL A 318 -2.17 -16.97 3.70
N ALA A 319 -1.60 -16.67 4.85
CA ALA A 319 -2.30 -16.31 6.07
C ALA A 319 -2.08 -14.83 6.42
N ILE A 320 -3.08 -14.20 7.04
CA ILE A 320 -2.94 -12.88 7.65
C ILE A 320 -2.43 -13.08 9.09
N SER A 321 -1.33 -12.44 9.42
CA SER A 321 -0.63 -12.55 10.71
C SER A 321 -0.30 -11.17 11.28
N GLU A 322 -0.04 -11.11 12.58
CA GLU A 322 0.42 -9.89 13.25
C GLU A 322 1.94 -9.71 13.10
N MET A 323 2.37 -8.53 12.66
CA MET A 323 3.77 -8.23 12.37
C MET A 323 4.66 -8.28 13.61
N GLU A 324 4.11 -8.01 14.81
CA GLU A 324 4.85 -7.97 16.08
C GLU A 324 5.73 -9.20 16.28
N ARG A 325 5.25 -10.38 15.86
CA ARG A 325 5.97 -11.66 15.96
C ARG A 325 7.33 -11.65 15.24
N TYR A 326 7.50 -10.78 14.27
CA TYR A 326 8.66 -10.70 13.39
C TYR A 326 9.56 -9.50 13.72
N VAL A 327 8.96 -8.40 14.17
CA VAL A 327 9.68 -7.14 14.41
C VAL A 327 10.03 -6.90 15.89
N SER A 328 9.47 -7.67 16.83
CA SER A 328 9.80 -7.55 18.27
C SER A 328 11.28 -7.78 18.59
N ASN A 329 11.98 -8.57 17.78
CA ASN A 329 13.43 -8.79 17.96
C ASN A 329 14.28 -7.64 17.41
N LEU A 330 13.72 -6.78 16.54
CA LEU A 330 14.41 -5.64 15.94
C LEU A 330 14.37 -4.40 16.86
N THR A 331 13.27 -4.20 17.59
CA THR A 331 13.15 -3.12 18.60
C THR A 331 13.99 -3.38 19.84
N ALA A 332 14.14 -4.64 20.27
CA ALA A 332 14.95 -5.00 21.45
C ALA A 332 16.47 -4.87 21.26
N GLN A 333 16.95 -4.59 20.04
CA GLN A 333 18.38 -4.41 19.71
C GLN A 333 18.82 -2.95 19.54
N LYS A 334 17.90 -1.98 19.64
CA LYS A 334 18.24 -0.53 19.64
C LYS A 334 18.52 0.00 21.05
#